data_AF-A0A8H5SY99-F1
#
_entry.id   AF-A0A8H5SY99-F1
#
_cell.length_a   1.000
_cell.length_b   1.000
_cell.length_c   1.000
_cell.angle_alpha   90.00
_cell.angle_beta   90.00
_cell.angle_gamma   90.00
#
_symmetry.space_group_name_H-M   'P 1'
#
loop_
_entity.id
_entity.type
_entity.pdbx_description
1 polymer ?
#
loop_
_entity_poly.entity_id
_entity_poly.type
_entity_poly.pdbx_seq_one_letter_code
_entity_poly.pdbx_strand_id
1 'polypeptide(L)'
;MTAQAIITDASEVETQMSVAGGPWGSIHEPIHESITLSALISSGYSIAQSTSVKNASNQDWEYIRGAIWNDDPDCQLFNDSAQENHAYSTGVTWLYYYNQGKSEWNPEDLDGSRMKNPIGRSHYGDLQFLHCMASTIGEEPTKTKEKVMLWMEVMYKLANSEDGITPDTEVQNTKLEQFFPFMSLPPRFKSLSYMLAKASNFQGLDIRRRALGSMFHVIQDSYAIGHTQRTLLNPQDRVSIHPLKFNHGTADRWGAIESFHTYSGQDSNAHSHYDHASDGVPDPENLGNLNQWNDLIGCRDAVDNCKVLAALSRDGKKWEDAKGFLDEVFAISPNARPANNRVL
;
A
#
# COMPACT_ATOMS: atom_id res chain seq x y z
N MET A 1 -19.42 -10.60 48.66
CA MET A 1 -20.06 -10.56 47.33
C MET A 1 -19.43 -9.42 46.56
N THR A 2 -18.37 -9.73 45.83
CA THR A 2 -17.56 -8.82 45.03
C THR A 2 -18.00 -8.97 43.59
N ALA A 3 -18.59 -7.93 43.01
CA ALA A 3 -18.98 -7.89 41.61
C ALA A 3 -18.21 -6.76 40.91
N GLN A 4 -17.29 -7.22 40.06
CA GLN A 4 -16.84 -6.63 38.80
C GLN A 4 -16.47 -5.15 38.78
N ALA A 5 -15.17 -4.91 38.86
CA ALA A 5 -14.55 -3.78 38.19
C ALA A 5 -14.82 -3.90 36.68
N ILE A 6 -15.46 -2.88 36.14
CA ILE A 6 -15.52 -2.60 34.70
C ILE A 6 -14.08 -2.25 34.29
N ILE A 7 -13.41 -3.15 33.58
CA ILE A 7 -12.13 -2.86 32.94
C ILE A 7 -12.47 -2.16 31.62
N THR A 8 -12.54 -0.83 31.67
CA THR A 8 -12.32 0.02 30.51
C THR A 8 -10.82 0.23 30.41
N ASP A 9 -10.15 -0.52 29.54
CA ASP A 9 -8.79 -0.22 29.11
C ASP A 9 -8.71 -0.46 27.60
N ALA A 10 -8.90 0.63 26.86
CA ALA A 10 -8.45 0.75 25.48
C ALA A 10 -7.04 1.35 25.56
N SER A 11 -6.03 0.53 25.26
CA SER A 11 -4.67 1.01 24.97
C SER A 11 -4.03 0.06 23.96
N GLU A 12 -4.54 0.20 22.73
CA GLU A 12 -3.90 0.20 21.41
C GLU A 12 -2.71 -0.76 21.11
N VAL A 13 -2.79 -1.36 19.93
CA VAL A 13 -1.90 -2.36 19.33
C VAL A 13 -1.57 -1.88 17.91
N GLU A 14 -0.34 -2.11 17.44
CA GLU A 14 0.30 -1.22 16.47
C GLU A 14 1.03 -2.02 15.40
N THR A 15 0.73 -1.82 14.09
CA THR A 15 1.64 -2.02 12.94
C THR A 15 1.16 -1.42 11.62
N GLN A 16 2.11 -0.92 10.81
CA GLN A 16 1.98 -0.36 9.45
C GLN A 16 3.35 -0.39 8.73
N MET A 17 3.39 -0.38 7.39
CA MET A 17 4.63 -0.46 6.56
C MET A 17 4.98 0.93 6.02
N SER A 18 6.25 1.34 6.05
CA SER A 18 6.67 2.66 5.54
C SER A 18 7.40 2.59 4.21
N VAL A 19 7.31 3.71 3.48
CA VAL A 19 8.11 4.03 2.30
C VAL A 19 9.24 4.97 2.70
N ALA A 20 10.45 4.75 2.16
CA ALA A 20 11.55 5.67 2.38
C ALA A 20 11.39 6.97 1.56
N GLY A 21 11.89 8.07 2.12
CA GLY A 21 11.85 9.39 1.49
C GLY A 21 12.99 10.31 1.93
N GLY A 22 12.94 11.55 1.48
CA GLY A 22 13.97 12.55 1.79
C GLY A 22 15.32 12.31 1.12
N PRO A 23 16.30 13.20 1.33
CA PRO A 23 17.61 13.10 0.68
C PRO A 23 18.24 11.73 0.93
N TRP A 24 18.56 11.01 -0.15
CA TRP A 24 19.14 9.65 -0.10
C TRP A 24 18.23 8.57 0.53
N GLY A 25 16.92 8.80 0.65
CA GLY A 25 16.01 7.86 1.30
C GLY A 25 16.25 7.77 2.82
N SER A 26 16.72 8.85 3.44
CA SER A 26 17.12 8.88 4.86
C SER A 26 15.96 9.12 5.85
N ILE A 27 14.75 9.36 5.34
CA ILE A 27 13.55 9.55 6.15
C ILE A 27 12.69 8.29 5.99
N HIS A 28 12.34 7.66 7.12
CA HIS A 28 11.69 6.34 7.21
C HIS A 28 12.50 5.16 6.66
N GLU A 29 12.13 3.94 7.06
CA GLU A 29 12.76 2.70 6.61
C GLU A 29 12.06 2.16 5.35
N PRO A 30 12.77 1.53 4.40
CA PRO A 30 12.22 1.12 3.12
C PRO A 30 11.48 -0.24 3.22
N ILE A 31 10.45 -0.33 4.05
CA ILE A 31 9.72 -1.58 4.31
C ILE A 31 8.93 -2.02 3.07
N HIS A 32 8.15 -1.13 2.45
CA HIS A 32 7.39 -1.42 1.22
C HIS A 32 8.30 -1.86 0.07
N GLU A 33 9.42 -1.17 -0.10
CA GLU A 33 10.43 -1.49 -1.11
C GLU A 33 11.04 -2.88 -0.87
N SER A 34 11.35 -3.18 0.40
CA SER A 34 11.98 -4.44 0.80
C SER A 34 11.03 -5.64 0.72
N ILE A 35 9.76 -5.47 1.08
CA ILE A 35 8.73 -6.50 0.90
C ILE A 35 8.48 -6.77 -0.59
N THR A 36 8.45 -5.71 -1.40
CA THR A 36 8.31 -5.81 -2.86
C THR A 36 9.44 -6.65 -3.47
N LEU A 37 10.70 -6.35 -3.13
CA LEU A 37 11.83 -7.14 -3.59
C LEU A 37 11.82 -8.58 -3.04
N SER A 38 11.48 -8.76 -1.75
CA SER A 38 11.37 -10.10 -1.13
C SER A 38 10.38 -10.99 -1.86
N ALA A 39 9.21 -10.44 -2.21
CA ALA A 39 8.18 -11.12 -2.98
C ALA A 39 8.66 -11.49 -4.38
N LEU A 40 9.27 -10.55 -5.10
CA LEU A 40 9.77 -10.78 -6.46
C LEU A 40 10.89 -11.82 -6.51
N ILE A 41 11.91 -11.69 -5.64
CA ILE A 41 13.02 -12.65 -5.50
C ILE A 41 12.50 -14.07 -5.21
N SER A 42 11.46 -14.16 -4.37
CA SER A 42 10.91 -15.44 -3.92
C SER A 42 9.83 -16.02 -4.82
N SER A 43 9.31 -15.25 -5.79
CA SER A 43 8.25 -15.67 -6.71
C SER A 43 8.77 -16.39 -7.96
N GLY A 44 10.08 -16.36 -8.19
CA GLY A 44 10.72 -16.90 -9.40
C GLY A 44 10.60 -15.95 -10.59
N TYR A 45 10.46 -14.65 -10.36
CA TYR A 45 10.92 -13.63 -11.31
C TYR A 45 12.45 -13.70 -11.45
N SER A 46 12.99 -13.21 -12.57
CA SER A 46 14.44 -13.17 -12.82
C SER A 46 15.15 -12.05 -12.05
N ILE A 47 14.89 -11.92 -10.75
CA ILE A 47 15.61 -11.04 -9.82
C ILE A 47 16.65 -11.88 -9.06
N ALA A 48 17.87 -11.38 -8.94
CA ALA A 48 18.94 -12.10 -8.27
C ALA A 48 18.66 -12.23 -6.77
N GLN A 49 19.06 -13.35 -6.17
CA GLN A 49 18.87 -13.60 -4.72
C GLN A 49 19.62 -12.59 -3.84
N SER A 50 20.70 -11.99 -4.34
CA SER A 50 21.47 -10.96 -3.66
C SER A 50 20.95 -9.53 -3.88
N THR A 51 19.79 -9.37 -4.53
CA THR A 51 19.22 -8.05 -4.78
C THR A 51 18.69 -7.46 -3.47
N SER A 52 19.12 -6.23 -3.18
CA SER A 52 18.66 -5.38 -2.09
C SER A 52 18.22 -4.03 -2.63
N VAL A 53 17.55 -3.20 -1.81
CA VAL A 53 17.14 -1.85 -2.22
C VAL A 53 18.34 -1.02 -2.73
N LYS A 54 19.52 -1.21 -2.11
CA LYS A 54 20.74 -0.47 -2.45
C LYS A 54 21.37 -0.86 -3.79
N ASN A 55 21.15 -2.09 -4.26
CA ASN A 55 21.81 -2.62 -5.46
C ASN A 55 20.85 -3.02 -6.58
N ALA A 56 19.54 -2.85 -6.36
CA ALA A 56 18.51 -3.13 -7.35
C ALA A 56 18.76 -2.34 -8.65
N SER A 57 18.53 -2.99 -9.79
CA SER A 57 18.70 -2.34 -11.09
C SER A 57 17.63 -1.29 -11.32
N ASN A 58 17.85 -0.33 -12.23
CA ASN A 58 16.79 0.63 -12.60
C ASN A 58 15.50 -0.05 -13.10
N GLN A 59 15.61 -1.25 -13.68
CA GLN A 59 14.46 -2.03 -14.14
C GLN A 59 13.69 -2.66 -12.97
N ASP A 60 14.38 -3.11 -11.92
CA ASP A 60 13.74 -3.64 -10.71
C ASP A 60 13.11 -2.51 -9.90
N TRP A 61 13.72 -1.33 -9.92
CA TRP A 61 13.17 -0.11 -9.34
C TRP A 61 11.83 0.31 -9.93
N GLU A 62 11.45 -0.11 -11.15
CA GLU A 62 10.10 0.17 -11.65
C GLU A 62 9.02 -0.55 -10.82
N TYR A 63 9.29 -1.73 -10.23
CA TYR A 63 8.36 -2.34 -9.27
C TYR A 63 8.29 -1.55 -7.98
N ILE A 64 9.45 -1.12 -7.48
CA ILE A 64 9.56 -0.32 -6.24
C ILE A 64 8.84 1.02 -6.40
N ARG A 65 9.07 1.73 -7.51
CA ARG A 65 8.37 2.97 -7.88
C ARG A 65 6.86 2.76 -7.98
N GLY A 66 6.44 1.58 -8.42
CA GLY A 66 5.04 1.17 -8.41
C GLY A 66 4.47 1.07 -7.01
N ALA A 67 5.16 0.37 -6.10
CA ALA A 67 4.73 0.23 -4.72
C ALA A 67 4.57 1.62 -4.06
N ILE A 68 5.58 2.47 -4.21
CA ILE A 68 5.58 3.81 -3.63
C ILE A 68 4.53 4.75 -4.25
N TRP A 69 4.05 4.47 -5.47
CA TRP A 69 3.17 5.41 -6.17
C TRP A 69 1.86 5.68 -5.41
N ASN A 70 1.35 4.73 -4.64
CA ASN A 70 0.12 4.92 -3.87
C ASN A 70 0.30 5.99 -2.77
N ASP A 71 1.49 6.05 -2.16
CA ASP A 71 1.92 7.09 -1.21
C ASP A 71 2.37 8.38 -1.91
N ASP A 72 2.77 8.30 -3.19
CA ASP A 72 3.24 9.44 -3.96
C ASP A 72 2.61 9.52 -5.36
N PRO A 73 1.28 9.71 -5.45
CA PRO A 73 0.58 9.70 -6.73
C PRO A 73 0.91 10.93 -7.59
N ASP A 74 1.64 11.90 -7.04
CA ASP A 74 2.16 13.07 -7.77
C ASP A 74 3.65 12.97 -8.16
N CYS A 75 4.30 11.84 -7.85
CA CYS A 75 5.70 11.54 -8.18
C CYS A 75 6.71 12.58 -7.64
N GLN A 76 6.54 13.03 -6.40
CA GLN A 76 7.35 14.05 -5.71
C GLN A 76 8.49 13.49 -4.85
N LEU A 77 8.51 12.19 -4.53
CA LEU A 77 9.53 11.56 -3.67
C LEU A 77 10.84 11.22 -4.40
N PHE A 78 10.88 11.39 -5.72
CA PHE A 78 12.04 11.04 -6.53
C PHE A 78 12.42 12.15 -7.50
N ASN A 79 13.72 12.27 -7.77
CA ASN A 79 14.21 13.12 -8.84
C ASN A 79 13.93 12.45 -10.19
N ASP A 80 13.49 13.24 -11.15
CA ASP A 80 13.33 12.78 -12.52
C ASP A 80 14.68 12.86 -13.26
N SER A 81 15.09 11.76 -13.86
CA SER A 81 16.36 11.63 -14.57
C SER A 81 16.18 10.72 -15.78
N ALA A 82 16.89 11.02 -16.87
CA ALA A 82 16.81 10.19 -18.07
C ALA A 82 17.51 8.83 -17.90
N GLN A 83 18.47 8.72 -16.98
CA GLN A 83 19.33 7.54 -16.81
C GLN A 83 19.11 6.80 -15.49
N GLU A 84 18.57 7.45 -14.47
CA GLU A 84 18.42 6.91 -13.12
C GLU A 84 16.96 6.95 -12.68
N ASN A 85 16.53 5.92 -11.96
CA ASN A 85 15.14 5.80 -11.49
C ASN A 85 15.01 5.56 -9.98
N HIS A 86 16.14 5.60 -9.27
CA HIS A 86 16.26 5.28 -7.84
C HIS A 86 16.69 6.48 -6.98
N ALA A 87 16.88 7.66 -7.59
CA ALA A 87 17.35 8.84 -6.89
C ALA A 87 16.19 9.53 -6.14
N TYR A 88 16.16 9.38 -4.82
CA TYR A 88 15.20 10.08 -3.96
C TYR A 88 15.36 11.61 -4.05
N SER A 89 14.23 12.32 -4.01
CA SER A 89 14.19 13.79 -3.91
C SER A 89 14.39 14.23 -2.47
N THR A 90 14.31 15.53 -2.20
CA THR A 90 14.30 16.04 -0.82
C THR A 90 12.99 15.75 -0.07
N GLY A 91 11.93 15.33 -0.76
CA GLY A 91 10.60 15.09 -0.18
C GLY A 91 9.84 16.34 0.27
N VAL A 92 10.43 17.55 0.17
CA VAL A 92 9.81 18.79 0.68
C VAL A 92 8.50 19.12 -0.03
N THR A 93 8.44 18.96 -1.35
CA THR A 93 7.22 19.19 -2.13
C THR A 93 6.12 18.20 -1.75
N TRP A 94 6.48 16.93 -1.55
CA TRP A 94 5.56 15.90 -1.09
C TRP A 94 4.98 16.28 0.27
N LEU A 95 5.85 16.61 1.24
CA LEU A 95 5.45 16.98 2.61
C LEU A 95 4.54 18.21 2.63
N TYR A 96 4.79 19.19 1.76
CA TYR A 96 3.93 20.36 1.60
C TYR A 96 2.51 20.01 1.14
N TYR A 97 2.38 19.14 0.13
CA TYR A 97 1.06 18.70 -0.37
C TYR A 97 0.37 17.73 0.57
N TYR A 98 1.11 16.85 1.23
CA TYR A 98 0.60 15.99 2.29
C TYR A 98 -0.03 16.80 3.43
N ASN A 99 0.69 17.81 3.97
CA ASN A 99 0.17 18.66 5.03
C ASN A 99 -1.01 19.52 4.61
N GLN A 100 -1.02 20.05 3.38
CA GLN A 100 -2.18 20.75 2.85
C GLN A 100 -3.40 19.83 2.71
N GLY A 101 -3.19 18.57 2.31
CA GLY A 101 -4.23 17.57 2.19
C GLY A 101 -5.03 17.40 3.49
N LYS A 102 -4.35 17.42 4.64
CA LYS A 102 -4.98 17.38 5.96
C LYS A 102 -6.02 18.48 6.17
N SER A 103 -5.72 19.71 5.76
CA SER A 103 -6.68 20.83 5.83
C SER A 103 -7.75 20.74 4.76
N GLU A 104 -7.38 20.42 3.52
CA GLU A 104 -8.28 20.37 2.35
C GLU A 104 -9.39 19.29 2.49
N TRP A 105 -9.09 18.23 3.23
CA TRP A 105 -9.99 17.10 3.50
C TRP A 105 -10.58 17.13 4.92
N ASN A 106 -10.51 18.27 5.63
CA ASN A 106 -11.23 18.45 6.88
C ASN A 106 -12.75 18.33 6.61
N PRO A 107 -13.48 17.40 7.26
CA PRO A 107 -14.92 17.24 7.07
C PRO A 107 -15.74 18.48 7.41
N GLU A 108 -15.23 19.35 8.29
CA GLU A 108 -15.90 20.57 8.72
C GLU A 108 -15.69 21.75 7.75
N ASP A 109 -14.66 21.70 6.89
CA ASP A 109 -14.26 22.80 6.02
C ASP A 109 -13.64 22.30 4.70
N LEU A 110 -14.48 21.66 3.88
CA LEU A 110 -14.05 21.04 2.63
C LEU A 110 -13.70 22.10 1.56
N ASP A 111 -12.43 22.17 1.17
CA ASP A 111 -11.97 23.02 0.07
C ASP A 111 -12.25 22.37 -1.29
N GLY A 112 -12.78 23.12 -2.25
CA GLY A 112 -12.94 22.67 -3.64
C GLY A 112 -11.62 22.41 -4.37
N SER A 113 -10.50 22.95 -3.89
CA SER A 113 -9.15 22.72 -4.41
C SER A 113 -8.62 21.31 -4.13
N ARG A 114 -9.16 20.60 -3.12
CA ARG A 114 -8.72 19.27 -2.65
C ARG A 114 -8.58 18.21 -3.74
N MET A 115 -9.37 18.34 -4.81
CA MET A 115 -9.34 17.43 -5.95
C MET A 115 -8.06 17.56 -6.81
N LYS A 116 -7.33 18.67 -6.66
CA LYS A 116 -6.07 18.96 -7.36
C LYS A 116 -4.84 18.51 -6.58
N ASN A 117 -5.01 17.96 -5.38
CA ASN A 117 -3.93 17.47 -4.54
C ASN A 117 -3.99 15.94 -4.44
N PRO A 118 -3.44 15.18 -5.40
CA PRO A 118 -3.54 13.72 -5.40
C PRO A 118 -2.88 13.07 -4.17
N ILE A 119 -1.85 13.68 -3.58
CA ILE A 119 -1.25 13.22 -2.30
C ILE A 119 -2.28 13.38 -1.17
N GLY A 120 -2.96 14.52 -1.09
CA GLY A 120 -4.05 14.71 -0.13
C GLY A 120 -5.22 13.73 -0.34
N ARG A 121 -5.57 13.44 -1.60
CA ARG A 121 -6.65 12.51 -1.95
C ARG A 121 -6.36 11.07 -1.52
N SER A 122 -5.12 10.59 -1.71
CA SER A 122 -4.68 9.25 -1.32
C SER A 122 -4.65 9.08 0.19
N HIS A 123 -4.13 10.05 0.94
CA HIS A 123 -3.93 9.89 2.39
C HIS A 123 -5.15 10.31 3.22
N TYR A 124 -5.85 11.37 2.82
CA TYR A 124 -6.93 11.96 3.63
C TYR A 124 -8.31 11.85 2.98
N GLY A 125 -8.36 11.46 1.71
CA GLY A 125 -9.52 11.71 0.86
C GLY A 125 -10.14 10.49 0.21
N ASP A 126 -10.69 10.74 -0.97
CA ASP A 126 -11.50 9.80 -1.75
C ASP A 126 -10.69 8.69 -2.44
N LEU A 127 -9.36 8.75 -2.38
CA LEU A 127 -8.46 7.70 -2.88
C LEU A 127 -7.82 6.85 -1.77
N GLN A 128 -8.26 6.97 -0.51
CA GLN A 128 -7.75 6.15 0.62
C GLN A 128 -7.81 4.63 0.40
N PHE A 129 -8.66 4.15 -0.52
CA PHE A 129 -8.67 2.72 -0.88
C PHE A 129 -7.33 2.26 -1.49
N LEU A 130 -6.48 3.18 -1.98
CA LEU A 130 -5.12 2.90 -2.42
C LEU A 130 -4.22 2.39 -1.29
N HIS A 131 -4.56 2.69 -0.03
CA HIS A 131 -3.91 2.17 1.17
C HIS A 131 -4.78 1.11 1.88
N CYS A 132 -5.67 0.46 1.14
CA CYS A 132 -6.65 -0.45 1.71
C CYS A 132 -7.46 0.19 2.87
N MET A 133 -7.79 1.48 2.77
CA MET A 133 -8.59 2.21 3.76
C MET A 133 -9.91 2.70 3.18
N ALA A 134 -10.89 2.91 4.05
CA ALA A 134 -12.13 3.56 3.69
C ALA A 134 -11.96 5.09 3.64
N SER A 135 -12.71 5.76 2.77
CA SER A 135 -12.61 7.22 2.62
C SER A 135 -13.36 8.00 3.70
N THR A 136 -14.34 7.38 4.36
CA THR A 136 -15.22 8.03 5.34
C THR A 136 -15.64 7.05 6.44
N ILE A 137 -15.81 7.57 7.67
CA ILE A 137 -16.32 6.78 8.80
C ILE A 137 -17.72 6.25 8.46
N GLY A 138 -17.98 4.98 8.80
CA GLY A 138 -19.23 4.31 8.50
C GLY A 138 -19.35 3.80 7.07
N GLU A 139 -18.31 3.90 6.23
CA GLU A 139 -18.32 3.25 4.91
C GLU A 139 -18.45 1.73 5.09
N GLU A 140 -19.39 1.13 4.35
CA GLU A 140 -19.58 -0.31 4.34
C GLU A 140 -18.33 -1.01 3.77
N PRO A 141 -17.82 -2.09 4.40
CA PRO A 141 -16.60 -2.77 3.94
C PRO A 141 -16.65 -3.23 2.49
N THR A 142 -17.84 -3.60 2.00
CA THR A 142 -18.06 -3.99 0.60
C THR A 142 -17.78 -2.84 -0.36
N LYS A 143 -18.01 -1.58 0.03
CA LYS A 143 -17.71 -0.41 -0.80
C LYS A 143 -16.22 -0.12 -0.90
N THR A 144 -15.48 -0.27 0.20
CA THR A 144 -14.03 -0.13 0.16
C THR A 144 -13.41 -1.25 -0.68
N LYS A 145 -13.84 -2.51 -0.47
CA LYS A 145 -13.41 -3.65 -1.29
C LYS A 145 -13.73 -3.47 -2.77
N GLU A 146 -14.93 -2.98 -3.13
CA GLU A 146 -15.30 -2.70 -4.52
C GLU A 146 -14.28 -1.75 -5.17
N LYS A 147 -13.90 -0.65 -4.48
CA LYS A 147 -12.91 0.30 -4.99
C LYS A 147 -11.52 -0.32 -5.14
N VAL A 148 -11.07 -1.07 -4.13
CA VAL A 148 -9.81 -1.83 -4.16
C VAL A 148 -9.78 -2.76 -5.38
N MET A 149 -10.81 -3.59 -5.56
CA MET A 149 -10.84 -4.57 -6.64
C MET A 149 -10.90 -3.93 -8.03
N LEU A 150 -11.52 -2.75 -8.17
CA LEU A 150 -11.50 -1.98 -9.42
C LEU A 150 -10.10 -1.46 -9.77
N TRP A 151 -9.35 -1.01 -8.76
CA TRP A 151 -7.95 -0.63 -8.93
C TRP A 151 -7.09 -1.83 -9.34
N MET A 152 -7.22 -2.92 -8.58
CA MET A 152 -6.48 -4.16 -8.83
C MET A 152 -6.74 -4.71 -10.23
N GLU A 153 -7.99 -4.65 -10.72
CA GLU A 153 -8.34 -5.10 -12.07
C GLU A 153 -7.58 -4.33 -13.14
N VAL A 154 -7.62 -3.00 -13.10
CA VAL A 154 -7.01 -2.18 -14.15
C VAL A 154 -5.49 -2.27 -14.08
N MET A 155 -4.90 -2.27 -12.88
CA MET A 155 -3.45 -2.45 -12.72
C MET A 155 -2.98 -3.81 -13.19
N TYR A 156 -3.71 -4.89 -12.88
CA TYR A 156 -3.33 -6.24 -13.32
C TYR A 156 -3.41 -6.38 -14.83
N LYS A 157 -4.49 -5.86 -15.44
CA LYS A 157 -4.64 -5.88 -16.89
C LYS A 157 -3.55 -5.07 -17.58
N LEU A 158 -3.15 -3.93 -17.00
CA LEU A 158 -2.01 -3.13 -17.47
C LEU A 158 -0.69 -3.90 -17.35
N ALA A 159 -0.41 -4.50 -16.19
CA ALA A 159 0.81 -5.28 -15.93
C ALA A 159 0.96 -6.45 -16.92
N ASN A 160 -0.14 -7.14 -17.23
CA ASN A 160 -0.15 -8.33 -18.08
C ASN A 160 -0.48 -8.05 -19.56
N SER A 161 -0.72 -6.79 -19.94
CA SER A 161 -1.20 -6.42 -21.29
C SER A 161 -2.47 -7.19 -21.71
N GLU A 162 -3.44 -7.25 -20.82
CA GLU A 162 -4.72 -7.93 -21.00
C GLU A 162 -5.81 -6.95 -21.47
N ASP A 163 -6.80 -7.47 -22.20
CA ASP A 163 -7.98 -6.73 -22.66
C ASP A 163 -7.69 -5.42 -23.42
N GLY A 164 -6.52 -5.31 -24.04
CA GLY A 164 -6.10 -4.10 -24.74
C GLY A 164 -5.76 -2.92 -23.82
N ILE A 165 -5.63 -3.15 -22.51
CA ILE A 165 -5.11 -2.15 -21.57
C ILE A 165 -3.60 -2.03 -21.77
N THR A 166 -3.15 -0.84 -22.15
CA THR A 166 -1.74 -0.52 -22.42
C THR A 166 -1.34 0.75 -21.64
N PRO A 167 -0.03 1.06 -21.56
CA PRO A 167 0.42 2.31 -20.96
C PRO A 167 -0.19 3.58 -21.59
N ASP A 168 -0.63 3.51 -22.85
CA ASP A 168 -1.23 4.62 -23.59
C ASP A 168 -2.75 4.73 -23.39
N THR A 169 -3.39 3.73 -22.78
CA THR A 169 -4.82 3.78 -22.46
C THR A 169 -5.09 4.97 -21.54
N GLU A 170 -6.02 5.85 -21.92
CA GLU A 170 -6.47 6.95 -21.06
C GLU A 170 -7.28 6.42 -19.88
N VAL A 171 -7.10 7.03 -18.70
CA VAL A 171 -7.80 6.64 -17.46
C VAL A 171 -9.32 6.60 -17.65
N GLN A 172 -9.89 7.55 -18.41
CA GLN A 172 -11.31 7.63 -18.72
C GLN A 172 -11.85 6.45 -19.55
N ASN A 173 -10.98 5.71 -20.22
CA ASN A 173 -11.35 4.53 -20.99
C ASN A 173 -11.20 3.23 -20.16
N THR A 174 -11.08 3.36 -18.85
CA THR A 174 -10.98 2.25 -17.89
C THR A 174 -12.02 2.40 -16.79
N LYS A 175 -12.15 1.36 -15.96
CA LYS A 175 -12.99 1.43 -14.75
C LYS A 175 -12.52 2.45 -13.72
N LEU A 176 -11.31 2.99 -13.85
CA LEU A 176 -10.77 4.00 -12.94
C LEU A 176 -11.40 5.38 -13.14
N GLU A 177 -12.11 5.64 -14.24
CA GLU A 177 -12.68 6.96 -14.55
C GLU A 177 -13.49 7.56 -13.39
N GLN A 178 -14.15 6.71 -12.60
CA GLN A 178 -14.98 7.09 -11.46
C GLN A 178 -14.18 7.69 -10.29
N PHE A 179 -12.88 7.37 -10.20
CA PHE A 179 -11.97 7.88 -9.18
C PHE A 179 -11.28 9.19 -9.62
N PHE A 180 -11.45 9.63 -10.86
CA PHE A 180 -10.77 10.81 -11.39
C PHE A 180 -11.79 11.75 -12.05
N PRO A 181 -12.55 12.53 -11.25
CA PRO A 181 -13.52 13.48 -11.80
C PRO A 181 -12.83 14.50 -12.71
N PHE A 182 -13.60 15.16 -13.58
CA PHE A 182 -13.06 15.99 -14.68
C PHE A 182 -12.00 17.03 -14.26
N MET A 183 -12.13 17.59 -13.05
CA MET A 183 -11.24 18.63 -12.51
C MET A 183 -10.17 18.11 -11.54
N SER A 184 -10.06 16.80 -11.32
CA SER A 184 -9.04 16.23 -10.43
C SER A 184 -7.66 16.15 -11.08
N LEU A 185 -6.63 16.07 -10.25
CA LEU A 185 -5.32 15.59 -10.66
C LEU A 185 -5.09 14.15 -10.16
N PRO A 186 -4.42 13.29 -10.96
CA PRO A 186 -4.19 13.47 -12.40
C PRO A 186 -5.52 13.53 -13.19
N PRO A 187 -5.55 14.21 -14.35
CA PRO A 187 -6.77 14.28 -15.17
C PRO A 187 -7.10 12.95 -15.84
N ARG A 188 -8.38 12.57 -15.88
CA ARG A 188 -8.83 11.29 -16.48
C ARG A 188 -8.56 11.12 -17.98
N PHE A 189 -8.33 12.21 -18.70
CA PHE A 189 -7.96 12.18 -20.13
C PHE A 189 -6.45 12.00 -20.36
N LYS A 190 -5.68 11.72 -19.31
CA LYS A 190 -4.28 11.32 -19.41
C LYS A 190 -4.15 9.80 -19.42
N SER A 191 -3.04 9.32 -19.99
CA SER A 191 -2.74 7.90 -20.07
C SER A 191 -2.38 7.28 -18.72
N LEU A 192 -2.50 5.97 -18.59
CA LEU A 192 -2.03 5.22 -17.41
C LEU A 192 -0.51 5.43 -17.18
N SER A 193 0.27 5.61 -18.25
CA SER A 193 1.68 6.02 -18.17
C SER A 193 1.86 7.38 -17.49
N TYR A 194 1.06 8.38 -17.86
CA TYR A 194 1.09 9.67 -17.19
C TYR A 194 0.64 9.56 -15.73
N MET A 195 -0.36 8.74 -15.43
CA MET A 195 -0.81 8.52 -14.06
C MET A 195 0.31 7.96 -13.18
N LEU A 196 0.96 6.87 -13.60
CA LEU A 196 1.96 6.13 -12.81
C LEU A 196 3.38 6.71 -12.85
N ALA A 197 3.66 7.68 -13.73
CA ALA A 197 5.00 8.24 -13.88
C ALA A 197 5.08 9.74 -14.19
N LYS A 198 3.95 10.47 -14.23
CA LYS A 198 3.85 11.92 -14.42
C LYS A 198 4.82 12.50 -15.44
N ALA A 199 4.76 12.00 -16.68
CA ALA A 199 5.62 12.43 -17.79
C ALA A 199 7.14 12.37 -17.48
N SER A 200 7.57 11.36 -16.73
CA SER A 200 8.99 11.11 -16.42
C SER A 200 9.86 11.07 -17.68
N ASN A 201 11.08 11.62 -17.55
CA ASN A 201 12.11 11.60 -18.58
C ASN A 201 12.90 10.28 -18.61
N PHE A 202 12.67 9.35 -17.68
CA PHE A 202 13.41 8.10 -17.56
C PHE A 202 13.26 7.24 -18.82
N GLN A 203 14.38 6.94 -19.50
CA GLN A 203 14.37 6.24 -20.79
C GLN A 203 14.01 4.75 -20.69
N GLY A 204 14.18 4.16 -19.50
CA GLY A 204 13.88 2.75 -19.23
C GLY A 204 12.51 2.51 -18.61
N LEU A 205 11.58 3.46 -18.73
CA LEU A 205 10.26 3.42 -18.09
C LEU A 205 9.49 2.15 -18.45
N ASP A 206 9.02 1.43 -17.44
CA ASP A 206 8.23 0.21 -17.59
C ASP A 206 6.98 0.30 -16.69
N ILE A 207 5.97 0.96 -17.25
CA ILE A 207 4.67 1.19 -16.60
C ILE A 207 3.98 -0.11 -16.18
N ARG A 208 4.28 -1.24 -16.84
CA ARG A 208 3.70 -2.53 -16.47
C ARG A 208 4.26 -3.03 -15.14
N ARG A 209 5.56 -2.82 -14.91
CA ARG A 209 6.19 -3.13 -13.62
C ARG A 209 5.69 -2.20 -12.51
N ARG A 210 5.52 -0.91 -12.79
CA ARG A 210 4.90 0.04 -11.85
C ARG A 210 3.48 -0.36 -11.48
N ALA A 211 2.69 -0.82 -12.44
CA ALA A 211 1.33 -1.29 -12.18
C ALA A 211 1.33 -2.49 -11.23
N LEU A 212 2.21 -3.48 -11.43
CA LEU A 212 2.33 -4.61 -10.51
C LEU A 212 2.81 -4.18 -9.11
N GLY A 213 3.77 -3.26 -9.05
CA GLY A 213 4.22 -2.67 -7.79
C GLY A 213 3.10 -1.99 -7.01
N SER A 214 2.27 -1.17 -7.69
CA SER A 214 1.12 -0.50 -7.07
C SER A 214 0.11 -1.49 -6.48
N MET A 215 -0.06 -2.66 -7.12
CA MET A 215 -0.87 -3.73 -6.55
C MET A 215 -0.25 -4.34 -5.29
N PHE A 216 1.08 -4.48 -5.24
CA PHE A 216 1.76 -4.96 -4.04
C PHE A 216 1.55 -4.02 -2.86
N HIS A 217 1.58 -2.70 -3.08
CA HIS A 217 1.28 -1.71 -2.05
C HIS A 217 -0.07 -1.95 -1.39
N VAL A 218 -1.13 -2.10 -2.20
CA VAL A 218 -2.50 -2.33 -1.67
C VAL A 218 -2.58 -3.63 -0.86
N ILE A 219 -1.88 -4.69 -1.29
CA ILE A 219 -1.79 -5.94 -0.53
C ILE A 219 -1.04 -5.72 0.78
N GLN A 220 0.10 -5.01 0.75
CA GLN A 220 0.94 -4.70 1.90
C GLN A 220 0.15 -3.94 2.97
N ASP A 221 -0.50 -2.84 2.59
CA ASP A 221 -1.32 -2.05 3.51
C ASP A 221 -2.53 -2.81 4.03
N SER A 222 -3.07 -3.76 3.25
CA SER A 222 -4.15 -4.60 3.76
C SER A 222 -3.72 -5.41 4.99
N TYR A 223 -2.45 -5.72 5.19
CA TYR A 223 -1.95 -6.42 6.38
C TYR A 223 -1.37 -5.49 7.45
N ALA A 224 -1.40 -4.18 7.23
CA ALA A 224 -1.08 -3.18 8.23
C ALA A 224 -2.29 -2.95 9.17
N ILE A 225 -2.09 -3.17 10.47
CA ILE A 225 -3.11 -2.96 11.52
C ILE A 225 -3.64 -1.52 11.53
N GLY A 226 -2.80 -0.53 11.23
CA GLY A 226 -3.25 0.88 11.13
C GLY A 226 -4.28 1.12 10.01
N HIS A 227 -4.25 0.30 8.96
CA HIS A 227 -5.08 0.45 7.77
C HIS A 227 -6.32 -0.46 7.81
N THR A 228 -6.18 -1.68 8.32
CA THR A 228 -7.31 -2.61 8.47
C THR A 228 -7.23 -3.41 9.77
N GLN A 229 -8.41 -3.76 10.30
CA GLN A 229 -8.55 -4.80 11.29
C GLN A 229 -8.84 -6.13 10.58
N ARG A 230 -8.11 -7.19 10.91
CA ARG A 230 -8.30 -8.55 10.37
C ARG A 230 -8.46 -9.58 11.47
N THR A 231 -9.09 -10.70 11.14
CA THR A 231 -9.22 -11.84 12.06
C THR A 231 -7.86 -12.51 12.26
N LEU A 232 -7.36 -12.56 13.50
CA LEU A 232 -6.14 -13.30 13.86
C LEU A 232 -6.37 -14.82 13.78
N LEU A 233 -5.56 -15.53 13.00
CA LEU A 233 -5.69 -16.97 12.74
C LEU A 233 -4.86 -17.84 13.68
N ASN A 234 -3.81 -17.29 14.30
CA ASN A 234 -2.95 -18.01 15.24
C ASN A 234 -2.89 -17.36 16.64
N PRO A 235 -4.04 -17.17 17.31
CA PRO A 235 -4.10 -16.51 18.62
C PRO A 235 -3.30 -17.24 19.72
N GLN A 236 -3.04 -18.53 19.56
CA GLN A 236 -2.22 -19.32 20.49
C GLN A 236 -0.74 -18.91 20.51
N ASP A 237 -0.25 -18.30 19.43
CA ASP A 237 1.15 -17.87 19.30
C ASP A 237 1.37 -16.44 19.80
N ARG A 238 0.29 -15.75 20.18
CA ARG A 238 0.34 -14.40 20.73
C ARG A 238 0.82 -14.42 22.19
N VAL A 239 1.92 -13.72 22.44
CA VAL A 239 2.58 -13.59 23.75
C VAL A 239 1.98 -12.45 24.56
N SER A 240 1.67 -11.33 23.93
CA SER A 240 1.00 -10.19 24.56
C SER A 240 0.00 -9.57 23.61
N ILE A 241 -1.07 -9.02 24.17
CA ILE A 241 -1.97 -8.15 23.43
C ILE A 241 -1.38 -6.76 23.40
N HIS A 242 -0.79 -6.27 24.50
CA HIS A 242 -0.29 -4.88 24.59
C HIS A 242 1.17 -4.84 25.06
N PRO A 243 2.12 -4.41 24.21
CA PRO A 243 1.98 -4.33 22.74
C PRO A 243 1.68 -5.72 22.14
N LEU A 244 1.15 -5.80 20.92
CA LEU A 244 0.95 -7.09 20.28
C LEU A 244 2.28 -7.71 19.97
N LYS A 245 2.48 -8.92 20.45
CA LYS A 245 3.69 -9.69 20.22
C LYS A 245 3.35 -11.14 20.01
N PHE A 246 4.11 -11.77 19.14
CA PHE A 246 4.10 -13.20 18.92
C PHE A 246 5.40 -13.82 19.42
N ASN A 247 5.43 -15.15 19.50
CA ASN A 247 6.66 -15.86 19.79
C ASN A 247 7.73 -15.48 18.74
N HIS A 248 8.95 -15.21 19.18
CA HIS A 248 10.05 -14.82 18.28
C HIS A 248 10.26 -15.87 17.17
N GLY A 249 10.35 -15.41 15.93
CA GLY A 249 10.46 -16.22 14.72
C GLY A 249 9.14 -16.84 14.24
N THR A 250 8.02 -16.64 14.97
CA THR A 250 6.68 -17.07 14.57
C THR A 250 5.94 -15.92 13.92
N ALA A 251 5.68 -16.06 12.62
CA ALA A 251 4.83 -15.13 11.90
C ALA A 251 3.40 -15.15 12.44
N ASP A 252 2.86 -13.98 12.68
CA ASP A 252 1.44 -13.73 12.82
C ASP A 252 0.71 -14.04 11.50
N ARG A 253 -0.54 -14.50 11.62
CA ARG A 253 -1.36 -14.94 10.48
C ARG A 253 -2.72 -14.28 10.53
N TRP A 254 -3.11 -13.61 9.46
CA TRP A 254 -4.34 -12.83 9.40
C TRP A 254 -5.28 -13.34 8.31
N GLY A 255 -6.56 -13.41 8.67
CA GLY A 255 -7.63 -13.85 7.79
C GLY A 255 -8.36 -12.68 7.15
N ALA A 256 -9.68 -12.81 7.08
CA ALA A 256 -10.57 -11.84 6.49
C ALA A 256 -10.55 -10.49 7.23
N ILE A 257 -10.82 -9.42 6.50
CA ILE A 257 -10.93 -8.04 6.98
C ILE A 257 -12.23 -7.90 7.80
N GLU A 258 -12.10 -7.48 9.04
CA GLU A 258 -13.20 -7.18 9.97
C GLU A 258 -13.61 -5.70 9.89
N SER A 259 -12.68 -4.80 9.59
CA SER A 259 -12.97 -3.39 9.36
C SER A 259 -11.87 -2.78 8.51
N PHE A 260 -12.26 -1.92 7.58
CA PHE A 260 -11.35 -0.95 6.99
C PHE A 260 -11.25 0.23 7.94
N HIS A 261 -10.06 0.80 8.12
CA HIS A 261 -9.91 2.02 8.89
C HIS A 261 -10.05 3.25 8.01
N THR A 262 -10.24 4.41 8.63
CA THR A 262 -10.21 5.72 7.99
C THR A 262 -9.10 6.55 8.59
N TYR A 263 -8.32 7.23 7.76
CA TYR A 263 -7.22 8.07 8.22
C TYR A 263 -7.74 9.26 9.06
N SER A 264 -8.82 9.90 8.60
CA SER A 264 -9.36 11.09 9.27
C SER A 264 -9.81 10.77 10.70
N GLY A 265 -9.22 11.48 11.66
CA GLY A 265 -9.48 11.29 13.08
C GLY A 265 -8.72 10.15 13.74
N GLN A 266 -7.82 9.45 13.03
CA GLN A 266 -6.82 8.60 13.71
C GLN A 266 -5.86 9.49 14.51
N ASP A 267 -5.40 9.00 15.65
CA ASP A 267 -4.34 9.66 16.42
C ASP A 267 -3.06 9.65 15.57
N SER A 268 -2.49 10.83 15.29
CA SER A 268 -1.34 10.96 14.38
C SER A 268 -0.03 10.46 14.97
N ASN A 269 0.10 10.40 16.29
CA ASN A 269 1.24 9.75 16.93
C ASN A 269 1.05 8.23 16.89
N ALA A 270 -0.19 7.76 17.06
CA ALA A 270 -0.58 6.38 16.81
C ALA A 270 -0.61 6.01 15.31
N HIS A 271 -0.46 6.97 14.42
CA HIS A 271 -0.31 6.70 13.00
C HIS A 271 1.19 6.68 12.70
N SER A 272 1.91 7.76 12.97
CA SER A 272 3.34 7.89 12.65
C SER A 272 4.29 6.98 13.46
N HIS A 273 3.98 6.60 14.71
CA HIS A 273 4.80 5.61 15.44
C HIS A 273 4.58 4.20 14.91
N TYR A 274 3.38 3.92 14.39
CA TYR A 274 2.93 2.57 14.10
C TYR A 274 3.24 2.17 12.64
N ASP A 275 3.68 3.12 11.80
CA ASP A 275 4.26 3.05 10.43
C ASP A 275 5.65 2.40 10.29
N HIS A 276 6.18 1.71 11.31
CA HIS A 276 7.56 1.19 11.29
C HIS A 276 8.60 2.27 10.93
N ALA A 277 8.29 3.55 11.14
CA ALA A 277 9.19 4.67 10.84
C ALA A 277 10.56 4.57 11.55
N SER A 278 10.64 3.73 12.58
CA SER A 278 11.84 3.41 13.36
C SER A 278 12.21 1.92 13.39
N ASP A 279 11.45 1.04 12.73
CA ASP A 279 11.75 -0.40 12.69
C ASP A 279 12.50 -0.72 11.40
N GLY A 280 13.79 -1.07 11.56
CA GLY A 280 14.63 -1.42 10.42
C GLY A 280 14.26 -2.77 9.81
N VAL A 281 14.46 -2.90 8.50
CA VAL A 281 14.50 -4.22 7.85
C VAL A 281 15.59 -5.06 8.56
N PRO A 282 15.30 -6.25 9.11
CA PRO A 282 16.27 -6.96 9.95
C PRO A 282 17.54 -7.39 9.22
N ASP A 283 17.44 -7.82 7.96
CA ASP A 283 18.57 -8.21 7.11
C ASP A 283 18.40 -7.63 5.68
N PRO A 284 18.62 -6.31 5.49
CA PRO A 284 18.26 -5.58 4.27
C PRO A 284 19.06 -6.02 3.04
N GLU A 285 20.19 -6.72 3.22
CA GLU A 285 21.00 -7.24 2.12
C GLU A 285 20.60 -8.67 1.68
N ASN A 286 19.63 -9.28 2.38
CA ASN A 286 19.23 -10.68 2.17
C ASN A 286 17.70 -10.80 2.09
N LEU A 287 17.08 -10.06 1.17
CA LEU A 287 15.62 -10.02 1.01
C LEU A 287 15.02 -11.35 0.53
N GLY A 288 15.84 -12.29 0.04
CA GLY A 288 15.41 -13.67 -0.21
C GLY A 288 15.09 -14.47 1.06
N ASN A 289 15.60 -14.06 2.23
CA ASN A 289 15.30 -14.70 3.50
C ASN A 289 13.94 -14.24 4.04
N LEU A 290 12.87 -14.97 3.70
CA LEU A 290 11.52 -14.61 4.11
C LEU A 290 11.27 -14.73 5.63
N ASN A 291 12.11 -15.45 6.37
CA ASN A 291 11.92 -15.60 7.81
C ASN A 291 12.20 -14.31 8.60
N GLN A 292 12.93 -13.35 8.00
CA GLN A 292 13.18 -12.05 8.64
C GLN A 292 11.89 -11.26 8.89
N TRP A 293 10.85 -11.53 8.11
CA TRP A 293 9.55 -10.88 8.22
C TRP A 293 8.67 -11.49 9.32
N ASN A 294 9.07 -12.61 9.93
CA ASN A 294 8.25 -13.30 10.92
C ASN A 294 8.10 -12.50 12.23
N ASP A 295 9.04 -11.60 12.52
CA ASP A 295 9.00 -10.76 13.72
C ASP A 295 8.38 -9.37 13.46
N LEU A 296 7.98 -9.09 12.21
CA LEU A 296 7.32 -7.86 11.80
C LEU A 296 5.86 -8.16 11.47
N ILE A 297 4.95 -7.68 12.32
CA ILE A 297 3.52 -8.01 12.27
C ILE A 297 2.95 -7.64 10.89
N GLY A 298 2.24 -8.58 10.27
CA GLY A 298 1.58 -8.44 8.97
C GLY A 298 2.55 -8.54 7.78
N CYS A 299 3.84 -8.24 7.97
CA CYS A 299 4.82 -8.22 6.88
C CYS A 299 4.98 -9.60 6.24
N ARG A 300 4.93 -10.69 7.03
CA ARG A 300 5.08 -12.02 6.45
C ARG A 300 3.93 -12.40 5.52
N ASP A 301 2.68 -12.15 5.92
CA ASP A 301 1.51 -12.41 5.07
C ASP A 301 1.51 -11.48 3.85
N ALA A 302 1.93 -10.22 3.99
CA ALA A 302 2.08 -9.31 2.85
C ALA A 302 3.09 -9.83 1.82
N VAL A 303 4.27 -10.30 2.25
CA VAL A 303 5.28 -10.88 1.34
C VAL A 303 4.73 -12.14 0.67
N ASP A 304 4.14 -13.06 1.45
CA ASP A 304 3.62 -14.33 0.94
C ASP A 304 2.51 -14.08 -0.12
N ASN A 305 1.61 -13.11 0.09
CA ASN A 305 0.56 -12.77 -0.87
C ASN A 305 1.08 -12.00 -2.10
N CYS A 306 2.00 -11.04 -1.93
CA CYS A 306 2.63 -10.36 -3.06
C CYS A 306 3.40 -11.36 -3.94
N LYS A 307 4.06 -12.34 -3.33
CA LYS A 307 4.75 -13.44 -4.05
C LYS A 307 3.78 -14.25 -4.91
N VAL A 308 2.58 -14.56 -4.41
CA VAL A 308 1.55 -15.27 -5.18
C VAL A 308 1.08 -14.42 -6.37
N LEU A 309 0.76 -13.14 -6.14
CA LEU A 309 0.37 -12.23 -7.22
C LEU A 309 1.46 -12.10 -8.30
N ALA A 310 2.72 -11.98 -7.88
CA ALA A 310 3.87 -11.96 -8.78
C ALA A 310 3.93 -13.23 -9.63
N ALA A 311 3.79 -14.42 -9.03
CA ALA A 311 3.79 -15.67 -9.77
C ALA A 311 2.65 -15.75 -10.79
N LEU A 312 1.44 -15.29 -10.44
CA LEU A 312 0.30 -15.22 -11.38
C LEU A 312 0.60 -14.30 -12.57
N SER A 313 1.17 -13.11 -12.31
CA SER A 313 1.57 -12.16 -13.37
C SER A 313 2.65 -12.75 -14.28
N ARG A 314 3.72 -13.31 -13.70
CA ARG A 314 4.80 -13.98 -14.45
C ARG A 314 4.29 -15.09 -15.34
N ASP A 315 3.38 -15.91 -14.82
CA ASP A 315 2.83 -17.07 -15.53
C ASP A 315 1.78 -16.66 -16.58
N GLY A 316 1.54 -15.36 -16.78
CA GLY A 316 0.60 -14.83 -17.76
C GLY A 316 -0.85 -15.18 -17.44
N LYS A 317 -1.18 -15.40 -16.16
CA LYS A 317 -2.54 -15.70 -15.71
C LYS A 317 -3.46 -14.53 -15.99
N LYS A 318 -4.70 -14.82 -16.36
CA LYS A 318 -5.68 -13.80 -16.70
C LYS A 318 -6.27 -13.16 -15.45
N TRP A 319 -6.92 -12.02 -15.62
CA TRP A 319 -7.57 -11.30 -14.52
C TRP A 319 -8.49 -12.21 -13.70
N GLU A 320 -9.26 -13.10 -14.33
CA GLU A 320 -10.18 -13.98 -13.58
C GLU A 320 -9.46 -14.93 -12.61
N ASP A 321 -8.26 -15.42 -12.96
CA ASP A 321 -7.44 -16.24 -12.06
C ASP A 321 -6.92 -15.39 -10.89
N ALA A 322 -6.40 -14.20 -11.19
CA ALA A 322 -5.89 -13.26 -10.18
C ALA A 322 -6.99 -12.73 -9.28
N LYS A 323 -8.18 -12.49 -9.83
CA LYS A 323 -9.36 -12.04 -9.10
C LYS A 323 -9.78 -13.07 -8.05
N GLY A 324 -9.78 -14.36 -8.39
CA GLY A 324 -10.10 -15.42 -7.43
C GLY A 324 -9.18 -15.39 -6.21
N PHE A 325 -7.87 -15.26 -6.43
CA PHE A 325 -6.88 -15.08 -5.36
C PHE A 325 -7.09 -13.77 -4.58
N LEU A 326 -7.25 -12.64 -5.27
CA LEU A 326 -7.42 -11.34 -4.62
C LEU A 326 -8.74 -11.24 -3.83
N ASP A 327 -9.78 -11.98 -4.23
CA ASP A 327 -11.02 -12.08 -3.47
C ASP A 327 -10.82 -12.73 -2.10
N GLU A 328 -9.85 -13.65 -1.98
CA GLU A 328 -9.41 -14.25 -0.71
C GLU A 328 -8.52 -13.28 0.08
N VAL A 329 -7.56 -12.61 -0.58
CA VAL A 329 -6.69 -11.59 0.06
C VAL A 329 -7.53 -10.47 0.68
N PHE A 330 -8.57 -10.01 -0.01
CA PHE A 330 -9.47 -8.97 0.48
C PHE A 330 -10.82 -9.57 0.91
N ALA A 331 -10.84 -10.78 1.46
CA ALA A 331 -12.07 -11.36 1.98
C ALA A 331 -12.63 -10.48 3.11
N ILE A 332 -13.94 -10.24 3.11
CA ILE A 332 -14.64 -9.51 4.18
C ILE A 332 -15.19 -10.54 5.16
N SER A 333 -14.92 -10.34 6.45
CA SER A 333 -15.41 -11.21 7.51
C SER A 333 -16.95 -11.18 7.56
N PRO A 334 -17.63 -12.31 7.86
CA PRO A 334 -19.07 -12.31 8.12
C PRO A 334 -19.48 -11.38 9.29
N ASN A 335 -18.53 -11.05 10.17
CA ASN A 335 -18.72 -10.15 11.30
C ASN A 335 -18.14 -8.75 11.03
N ALA A 336 -17.90 -8.40 9.76
CA ALA A 336 -17.30 -7.13 9.43
C ALA A 336 -18.19 -5.95 9.85
N ARG A 337 -17.54 -4.86 10.24
CA ARG A 337 -18.16 -3.65 10.75
C ARG A 337 -17.88 -2.49 9.79
N PRO A 338 -18.77 -1.48 9.73
CA PRO A 338 -18.49 -0.25 9.01
C PRO A 338 -17.18 0.41 9.45
N ALA A 339 -16.57 1.13 8.51
CA ALA A 339 -15.26 1.73 8.72
C ALA A 339 -15.22 2.67 9.92
N ASN A 340 -14.07 2.71 10.60
CA ASN A 340 -13.84 3.53 11.77
C ASN A 340 -12.39 4.02 11.83
N ASN A 341 -12.06 4.89 12.77
CA ASN A 341 -10.74 5.48 12.95
C ASN A 341 -9.97 4.91 14.15
N ARG A 342 -10.37 3.74 14.67
CA ARG A 342 -9.76 3.12 15.85
C ARG A 342 -8.79 2.06 15.37
N VAL A 343 -7.53 2.21 15.75
CA VAL A 343 -6.51 1.23 15.35
C VAL A 343 -6.74 -0.10 16.10
N LEU A 344 -7.43 -0.13 17.27
CA LEU A 344 -8.20 -1.28 17.82
C LEU A 344 -9.37 -0.89 18.74
#